data_AF-A0A936QA29-F1
#
_entry.id   AF-A0A936QA29-F1
#
_cell.length_a   1.000
_cell.length_b   1.000
_cell.length_c   1.000
_cell.angle_alpha   90.00
_cell.angle_beta   90.00
_cell.angle_gamma   90.00
#
_symmetry.space_group_name_H-M   'P 1'
#
loop_
_entity.id
_entity.type
_entity.pdbx_description
1 polymer ?
#
loop_
_entity_poly.entity_id
_entity_poly.type
_entity_poly.pdbx_seq_one_letter_code
_entity_poly.pdbx_strand_id
1 'polypeptide(L)'
;MPLLYGGVRWQMTDALALDLDVDAAAASQGRAEDVALRLEAKVSPKVDLFVGARTLEGGADNDEVYSFAWFTYAVGGVAIRF
;
A
#
# COMPACT_ATOMS: atom_id res chain seq x y z
N MET A 1 15.09 8.69 -11.13
CA MET A 1 14.59 7.34 -10.82
C MET A 1 13.13 7.28 -11.22
N PRO A 2 12.73 6.37 -12.12
CA PRO A 2 11.32 6.18 -12.43
C PRO A 2 10.58 5.63 -11.20
N LEU A 3 9.38 6.17 -10.94
CA LEU A 3 8.41 5.64 -9.99
C LEU A 3 7.20 5.16 -10.80
N LEU A 4 6.84 3.89 -10.62
CA LEU A 4 5.62 3.31 -11.15
C LEU A 4 4.60 3.24 -10.02
N TYR A 5 3.42 3.78 -10.28
CA TYR A 5 2.27 3.69 -9.39
C TYR A 5 1.13 2.96 -10.10
N GLY A 6 0.41 2.11 -9.36
CA GLY A 6 -0.81 1.47 -9.82
C GLY A 6 -1.77 1.23 -8.66
N GLY A 7 -3.06 1.46 -8.90
CA GLY A 7 -4.10 1.23 -7.90
C GLY A 7 -5.37 0.68 -8.52
N VAL A 8 -6.04 -0.22 -7.80
CA VAL A 8 -7.33 -0.79 -8.16
C VAL A 8 -8.25 -0.78 -6.94
N ARG A 9 -9.40 -0.13 -7.09
CA ARG A 9 -10.48 -0.17 -6.11
C ARG A 9 -11.69 -0.90 -6.68
N TRP A 10 -12.01 -2.03 -6.10
CA TRP A 10 -13.20 -2.82 -6.44
C TRP A 10 -14.32 -2.53 -5.44
N GLN A 11 -15.34 -1.81 -5.90
CA GLN A 11 -16.57 -1.61 -5.14
C GLN A 11 -17.41 -2.89 -5.19
N MET A 12 -17.40 -3.66 -4.11
CA MET A 12 -18.10 -4.96 -4.03
C MET A 12 -19.59 -4.78 -3.73
N THR A 13 -19.93 -3.80 -2.89
CA THR A 13 -21.29 -3.37 -2.55
C THR A 13 -21.29 -1.86 -2.31
N ASP A 14 -22.45 -1.22 -2.10
CA ASP A 14 -22.49 0.22 -1.76
C ASP A 14 -21.74 0.57 -0.46
N ALA A 15 -21.56 -0.40 0.43
CA ALA A 15 -20.93 -0.21 1.74
C ALA A 15 -19.51 -0.81 1.86
N LEU A 16 -19.05 -1.62 0.89
CA LEU A 16 -17.80 -2.37 1.00
C LEU A 16 -16.96 -2.27 -0.28
N ALA A 17 -15.66 -2.01 -0.14
CA ALA A 17 -14.71 -2.00 -1.24
C ALA A 17 -13.41 -2.73 -0.87
N LEU A 18 -12.77 -3.34 -1.87
CA LEU A 18 -11.41 -3.86 -1.79
C LEU A 18 -10.50 -2.89 -2.54
N ASP A 19 -9.40 -2.50 -1.93
CA ASP A 19 -8.48 -1.49 -2.46
C ASP A 19 -7.05 -2.05 -2.47
N LEU A 20 -6.44 -2.07 -3.65
CA LEU A 20 -5.05 -2.46 -3.88
C LEU A 20 -4.29 -1.22 -4.35
N ASP A 21 -3.17 -0.94 -3.69
CA ASP A 21 -2.29 0.19 -3.96
C ASP A 21 -0.85 -0.32 -4.09
N VAL A 22 -0.13 0.12 -5.12
CA VAL A 22 1.21 -0.36 -5.47
C VAL A 22 2.08 0.82 -5.91
N ASP A 23 3.22 0.99 -5.25
CA ASP A 23 4.31 1.88 -5.63
C ASP A 23 5.59 1.08 -5.83
N ALA A 24 6.31 1.32 -6.93
CA ALA A 24 7.59 0.68 -7.21
C ALA A 24 8.59 1.67 -7.80
N ALA A 25 9.79 1.72 -7.25
CA ALA A 25 10.90 2.54 -7.71
C ALA A 25 12.13 1.67 -7.95
N ALA A 26 12.84 1.93 -9.06
CA ALA A 26 14.09 1.23 -9.38
C ALA A 26 15.15 2.19 -9.92
N ALA A 27 16.40 1.93 -9.53
CA ALA A 27 17.58 2.72 -9.83
C ALA A 27 18.81 1.81 -9.91
N SER A 28 19.92 2.29 -10.47
CA SER A 28 21.19 1.55 -10.42
C SER A 28 21.69 1.34 -8.99
N GLN A 29 21.26 2.18 -8.05
CA GLN A 29 21.62 2.09 -6.63
C GLN A 29 20.71 1.13 -5.84
N GLY A 30 19.58 0.67 -6.38
CA GLY A 30 18.64 -0.18 -5.65
C GLY A 30 17.18 -0.09 -6.11
N ARG A 31 16.28 -0.78 -5.41
CA ARG A 31 14.83 -0.77 -5.63
C ARG A 31 14.04 -0.62 -4.34
N ALA A 32 12.81 -0.17 -4.46
CA ALA A 32 11.82 -0.20 -3.39
C ALA A 32 10.45 -0.56 -3.98
N GLU A 33 9.71 -1.40 -3.29
CA GLU A 33 8.38 -1.87 -3.63
C GLU A 33 7.49 -1.73 -2.40
N ASP A 34 6.36 -1.07 -2.57
CA ASP A 34 5.36 -0.87 -1.53
C ASP A 34 3.99 -1.31 -2.05
N VAL A 35 3.36 -2.24 -1.35
CA VAL A 35 2.07 -2.80 -1.74
C VAL A 35 1.14 -2.83 -0.54
N ALA A 36 -0.06 -2.27 -0.68
CA ALA A 36 -1.10 -2.32 0.32
C ALA A 36 -2.37 -2.96 -0.24
N LEU A 37 -2.96 -3.87 0.54
CA LEU A 37 -4.30 -4.42 0.29
C LEU A 37 -5.21 -4.09 1.47
N ARG A 38 -6.31 -3.39 1.20
CA ARG A 38 -7.22 -2.85 2.21
C ARG A 38 -8.67 -3.24 1.92
N LEU A 39 -9.37 -3.66 2.97
CA LEU A 39 -10.82 -3.78 2.98
C LEU A 39 -11.40 -2.49 3.59
N GLU A 40 -12.23 -1.79 2.84
CA GLU A 40 -12.86 -0.53 3.23
C GLU A 40 -14.36 -0.74 3.47
N ALA A 41 -14.87 -0.17 4.56
CA ALA A 41 -16.28 -0.26 4.95
C ALA A 41 -16.88 1.11 5.29
N LYS A 42 -18.00 1.45 4.66
CA LYS A 42 -18.85 2.57 5.06
C LYS A 42 -19.75 2.12 6.20
N VAL A 43 -19.43 2.54 7.42
CA VAL A 43 -20.20 2.15 8.63
C VAL A 43 -21.35 3.10 8.94
N SER A 44 -21.26 4.35 8.47
CA SER A 44 -22.36 5.32 8.53
C SER A 44 -22.19 6.39 7.44
N PRO A 45 -23.16 7.31 7.24
CA PRO A 45 -23.00 8.41 6.30
C PRO A 45 -21.76 9.28 6.55
N LYS A 46 -21.29 9.35 7.80
CA LYS A 46 -20.17 10.20 8.23
C LYS A 46 -18.89 9.44 8.55
N VAL A 47 -18.91 8.11 8.59
CA VAL A 47 -17.76 7.31 9.06
C VAL A 47 -17.50 6.17 8.08
N ASP A 48 -16.26 6.11 7.60
CA ASP A 48 -15.72 4.95 6.90
C ASP A 48 -14.55 4.37 7.72
N LEU A 49 -14.36 3.06 7.66
CA LEU A 49 -13.26 2.32 8.27
C LEU A 49 -12.46 1.59 7.20
N PHE A 50 -11.19 1.33 7.46
CA PHE A 50 -10.44 0.34 6.69
C PHE A 50 -9.54 -0.51 7.59
N VAL A 51 -9.29 -1.73 7.15
CA VAL A 51 -8.27 -2.64 7.69
C VAL A 51 -7.55 -3.31 6.53
N GLY A 52 -6.28 -3.66 6.70
CA GLY A 52 -5.50 -4.24 5.61
C GLY A 52 -4.13 -4.72 6.05
N ALA A 53 -3.35 -5.14 5.06
CA ALA A 53 -1.94 -5.46 5.20
C ALA A 53 -1.14 -4.65 4.20
N ARG A 54 0.07 -4.26 4.58
CA ARG A 54 1.03 -3.56 3.74
C ARG A 54 2.37 -4.26 3.82
N THR A 55 3.02 -4.37 2.68
CA THR A 55 4.38 -4.87 2.55
C THR A 55 5.26 -3.78 1.96
N LEU A 56 6.42 -3.58 2.55
CA LEU A 56 7.46 -2.68 2.05
C LEU A 56 8.75 -3.49 1.91
N GLU A 57 9.19 -3.65 0.68
CA GLU A 57 10.47 -4.26 0.32
C GLU A 57 11.38 -3.19 -0.25
N GLY A 58 12.67 -3.29 0.02
CA GLY A 58 13.62 -2.45 -0.65
C GLY A 58 15.04 -2.73 -0.23
N GLY A 59 15.95 -2.30 -1.09
CA GLY A 59 17.35 -2.55 -0.88
C GLY A 59 18.22 -2.11 -2.02
N ALA A 60 19.52 -2.22 -1.76
CA ALA A 60 20.58 -1.96 -2.70
C ALA A 60 21.38 -3.24 -2.89
N ASP A 61 21.65 -3.57 -4.15
CA ASP A 61 22.63 -4.58 -4.54
C ASP A 61 23.54 -3.94 -5.58
N ASN A 62 24.70 -3.48 -5.14
CA ASN A 62 25.72 -2.88 -6.00
C ASN A 62 27.12 -3.16 -5.45
N ASP A 63 28.14 -2.72 -6.18
CA ASP A 63 29.55 -2.99 -5.87
C ASP A 63 30.02 -2.40 -4.51
N GLU A 64 29.25 -1.48 -3.91
CA GLU A 64 29.60 -0.74 -2.70
C GLU A 64 28.74 -1.14 -1.48
N VAL A 65 27.46 -1.48 -1.69
CA VAL A 65 26.48 -1.73 -0.64
C VAL A 65 25.56 -2.89 -1.02
N TYR A 66 25.46 -3.85 -0.09
CA TYR A 66 24.44 -4.91 -0.11
C TYR A 66 23.56 -4.80 1.13
N SER A 67 22.28 -4.49 0.94
CA SER A 67 21.31 -4.42 2.02
C SER A 67 19.90 -4.59 1.48
N PHE A 68 19.13 -5.51 2.06
CA PHE A 68 17.71 -5.67 1.80
C PHE A 68 16.93 -5.71 3.10
N ALA A 69 15.75 -5.10 3.09
CA ALA A 69 14.79 -5.20 4.17
C ALA A 69 13.40 -5.50 3.60
N TRP A 70 12.66 -6.34 4.30
CA TRP A 70 11.27 -6.65 3.99
C TRP A 70 10.45 -6.53 5.26
N PHE A 71 9.51 -5.59 5.26
CA PHE A 71 8.56 -5.35 6.33
C PHE A 71 7.15 -5.69 5.89
N THR A 72 6.44 -6.50 6.68
CA THR A 72 5.01 -6.79 6.48
C THR A 72 4.28 -6.45 7.76
N TYR A 73 3.24 -5.63 7.67
CA TYR A 73 2.51 -5.15 8.83
C TYR A 73 1.03 -4.94 8.52
N ALA A 74 0.20 -5.00 9.58
CA ALA A 74 -1.20 -4.68 9.49
C ALA A 74 -1.39 -3.15 9.48
N VAL A 75 -2.40 -2.68 8.75
CA VAL A 75 -2.80 -1.27 8.69
C VAL A 75 -4.29 -1.15 8.95
N GLY A 76 -4.72 -0.02 9.50
CA GLY A 76 -6.12 0.28 9.69
C GLY A 76 -6.34 1.76 9.98
N GLY A 77 -7.57 2.23 9.78
CA GLY A 77 -7.90 3.63 9.99
C GLY A 77 -9.39 3.95 9.94
N VAL A 78 -9.70 5.19 10.33
CA VAL A 78 -11.05 5.75 10.40
C VAL A 78 -11.06 7.08 9.64
N ALA A 79 -12.02 7.26 8.74
CA ALA A 79 -12.26 8.53 8.07
C ALA A 79 -13.61 9.11 8.53
N ILE A 80 -13.59 10.35 9.00
CA ILE A 80 -14.77 11.07 9.50
C ILE A 80 -15.07 12.25 8.57
N ARG A 81 -16.30 12.35 8.08
CA ARG A 81 -16.81 13.46 7.25
C ARG A 81 -17.69 14.39 8.10
N PHE A 82 -17.53 15.70 7.93
CA PHE A 82 -18.25 16.73 8.71
C PHE A 82 -19.50 17.24 7.99
#